data_AF-A0A3S1N6F3-F1
#
_entry.id   AF-A0A3S1N6F3-F1
#
_cell.length_a   1.000
_cell.length_b   1.000
_cell.length_c   1.000
_cell.angle_alpha   90.00
_cell.angle_beta   90.00
_cell.angle_gamma   90.00
#
_symmetry.space_group_name_H-M   'P 1'
#
loop_
_entity.id
_entity.type
_entity.pdbx_description
1 polymer ?
#
loop_
_entity_poly.entity_id
_entity_poly.type
_entity_poly.pdbx_seq_one_letter_code
_entity_poly.pdbx_strand_id
1 'polypeptide(L)'
;MFDPGTVLDAETQEVISRLSKQPVDNWDEEDVRRVSLQPKRIQSDSLPEKRSYGSDFPFANKGQLDGVHAEGRVNSAVISSAYGGFSNVWGAQIMPFSAAAFKGWPFDFSDLEEHYRTILRHIPFAGQSDDLEEWFPLIGSPEPLPPLAPRTQMVLANYDRHRDRVRSTGIT
;
A
#
# COMPACT_ATOMS: atom_id res chain seq x y z
N MET A 1 -1.15 -13.04 19.78
CA MET A 1 -1.97 -12.18 18.91
C MET A 1 -3.10 -13.05 18.39
N PHE A 2 -4.34 -12.74 18.74
CA PHE A 2 -5.50 -13.47 18.23
C PHE A 2 -5.87 -12.81 16.90
N ASP A 3 -5.82 -13.58 15.81
CA ASP A 3 -6.39 -13.19 14.51
C ASP A 3 -7.79 -13.83 14.45
N PRO A 4 -8.88 -13.06 14.61
CA PRO A 4 -10.24 -13.55 14.45
C PRO A 4 -10.50 -14.12 13.05
N GLY A 5 -9.64 -13.83 12.08
CA GLY A 5 -9.69 -14.37 10.73
C GLY A 5 -10.86 -13.82 9.93
N THR A 6 -11.32 -12.59 10.22
CA THR A 6 -12.44 -12.04 9.46
C THR A 6 -12.06 -11.83 8.01
N VAL A 7 -13.02 -12.09 7.14
CA VAL A 7 -12.87 -11.92 5.70
C VAL A 7 -13.92 -10.94 5.20
N LEU A 8 -13.71 -10.42 4.00
CA LEU A 8 -14.71 -9.66 3.26
C LEU A 8 -16.00 -10.49 3.10
N ASP A 9 -17.17 -9.86 3.10
CA ASP A 9 -18.44 -10.57 2.92
C ASP A 9 -18.55 -11.26 1.56
N ALA A 10 -19.25 -12.39 1.52
CA ALA A 10 -19.33 -13.26 0.34
C ALA A 10 -19.92 -12.53 -0.88
N GLU A 11 -20.91 -11.67 -0.68
CA GLU A 11 -21.55 -10.91 -1.76
C GLU A 11 -20.56 -9.95 -2.42
N THR A 12 -19.76 -9.23 -1.64
CA THR A 12 -18.70 -8.36 -2.18
C THR A 12 -17.56 -9.16 -2.81
N GLN A 13 -17.20 -10.33 -2.27
CA GLN A 13 -16.24 -11.23 -2.90
C GLN A 13 -16.70 -11.71 -4.29
N GLU A 14 -18.00 -12.03 -4.44
CA GLU A 14 -18.58 -12.41 -5.73
C GLU A 14 -18.52 -11.27 -6.75
N VAL A 15 -18.81 -10.04 -6.32
CA VAL A 15 -18.71 -8.83 -7.16
C VAL A 15 -17.28 -8.63 -7.63
N ILE A 16 -16.28 -8.71 -6.74
CA ILE A 16 -14.86 -8.60 -7.11
C ILE A 16 -14.46 -9.70 -8.09
N SER A 17 -14.91 -10.94 -7.86
CA SER A 17 -14.62 -12.09 -8.73
C SER A 17 -15.24 -11.94 -10.13
N ARG A 18 -16.37 -11.24 -10.26
CA ARG A 18 -17.01 -10.93 -11.53
C ARG A 18 -16.25 -9.81 -12.27
N LEU A 19 -15.98 -8.70 -11.59
CA LEU A 19 -15.25 -7.56 -12.16
C LEU A 19 -13.84 -7.95 -12.62
N SER A 20 -13.12 -8.77 -11.85
CA SER A 20 -11.73 -9.17 -12.17
C SER A 20 -11.58 -10.01 -13.44
N LYS A 21 -12.68 -10.59 -13.95
CA LYS A 21 -12.70 -11.42 -15.17
C LYS A 21 -13.10 -10.64 -16.41
N GLN A 22 -13.35 -9.33 -16.28
CA GLN A 22 -13.86 -8.48 -17.35
C GLN A 22 -12.93 -7.29 -17.58
N PRO A 23 -12.79 -6.83 -18.83
CA PRO A 23 -12.14 -5.56 -19.10
C PRO A 23 -12.92 -4.42 -18.46
N VAL A 24 -12.22 -3.38 -18.02
CA VAL A 24 -12.79 -2.24 -17.27
C VAL A 24 -13.95 -1.57 -18.02
N ASP A 25 -13.90 -1.50 -19.35
CA ASP A 25 -14.95 -0.90 -20.18
C ASP A 25 -16.29 -1.66 -20.11
N ASN A 26 -16.28 -2.90 -19.62
CA ASN A 26 -17.46 -3.76 -19.49
C ASN A 26 -17.92 -3.89 -18.03
N TRP A 27 -17.35 -3.13 -17.10
CA TRP A 27 -17.74 -3.21 -15.70
C TRP A 27 -19.15 -2.64 -15.49
N ASP A 28 -19.98 -3.40 -14.77
CA ASP A 28 -21.31 -2.97 -14.38
C ASP A 28 -21.26 -1.81 -13.37
N GLU A 29 -22.04 -0.76 -13.60
CA GLU A 29 -22.01 0.47 -12.79
C GLU A 29 -22.47 0.23 -11.34
N GLU A 30 -23.40 -0.70 -11.10
CA GLU A 30 -23.87 -1.07 -9.76
C GLU A 30 -22.76 -1.75 -8.97
N ASP A 31 -22.11 -2.74 -9.60
CA ASP A 31 -20.98 -3.46 -9.04
C ASP A 31 -19.83 -2.51 -8.68
N VAL A 32 -19.48 -1.60 -9.60
CA VAL A 32 -18.45 -0.57 -9.36
C VAL A 32 -18.85 0.33 -8.19
N ARG A 33 -20.09 0.83 -8.16
CA ARG A 33 -20.57 1.70 -7.08
C ARG A 33 -20.48 0.99 -5.72
N ARG A 34 -20.81 -0.30 -5.69
CA ARG A 34 -20.75 -1.11 -4.47
C ARG A 34 -19.33 -1.27 -3.92
N VAL A 35 -18.35 -1.59 -4.77
CA VAL A 35 -16.96 -1.80 -4.31
C VAL A 35 -16.16 -0.51 -4.14
N SER A 36 -16.70 0.63 -4.60
CA SER A 36 -16.06 1.94 -4.52
C SER A 36 -16.61 2.84 -3.41
N LEU A 37 -17.43 2.30 -2.49
CA LEU A 37 -17.98 3.04 -1.37
C LEU A 37 -16.88 3.72 -0.56
N GLN A 38 -16.96 5.05 -0.51
CA GLN A 38 -16.02 5.88 0.23
C GLN A 38 -16.36 5.87 1.72
N PRO A 39 -15.37 6.00 2.60
CA PRO A 39 -15.64 6.10 4.02
C PRO A 39 -16.47 7.33 4.34
N LYS A 40 -17.51 7.14 5.14
CA LYS A 40 -18.32 8.24 5.65
C LYS A 40 -17.53 8.96 6.75
N ARG A 41 -17.45 10.28 6.66
CA ARG A 41 -16.84 11.10 7.71
C ARG A 41 -17.74 11.05 8.95
N ILE A 42 -17.26 10.39 10.01
CA ILE A 42 -18.06 10.18 11.24
C ILE A 42 -18.08 11.46 12.09
N GLN A 43 -16.96 12.19 12.19
CA GLN A 43 -16.85 13.48 12.91
C GLN A 43 -15.85 14.43 12.22
N SER A 44 -15.88 15.73 12.57
CA SER A 44 -14.99 16.74 11.97
C SER A 44 -13.51 16.47 12.21
N ASP A 45 -13.17 15.88 13.36
CA ASP A 45 -11.80 15.78 13.88
C ASP A 45 -11.21 14.36 13.81
N SER A 46 -11.95 13.39 13.24
CA SER A 46 -11.47 12.01 13.05
C SER A 46 -11.05 11.76 11.60
N LEU A 47 -9.89 11.16 11.38
CA LEU A 47 -9.51 10.64 10.07
C LEU A 47 -10.47 9.49 9.68
N PRO A 48 -11.03 9.49 8.47
CA PRO A 48 -11.88 8.39 8.02
C PRO A 48 -11.05 7.12 7.84
N GLU A 49 -11.60 5.99 8.26
CA GLU A 49 -11.00 4.66 8.05
C GLU A 49 -11.07 4.28 6.58
N LYS A 50 -9.96 3.78 6.01
CA LYS A 50 -9.93 3.31 4.62
C LYS A 50 -10.97 2.20 4.41
N ARG A 51 -11.57 2.13 3.22
CA ARG A 51 -12.45 1.03 2.83
C ARG A 51 -11.73 0.12 1.86
N SER A 52 -11.72 -1.18 2.14
CA SER A 52 -11.24 -2.20 1.20
C SER A 52 -12.45 -2.74 0.45
N TYR A 53 -12.53 -2.43 -0.85
CA TYR A 53 -13.70 -2.72 -1.70
C TYR A 53 -15.03 -2.25 -1.08
N GLY A 54 -15.06 -1.04 -0.52
CA GLY A 54 -16.24 -0.48 0.13
C GLY A 54 -16.52 -0.98 1.55
N SER A 55 -15.77 -1.97 2.05
CA SER A 55 -15.94 -2.59 3.36
C SER A 55 -14.92 -2.09 4.40
N ASP A 56 -15.33 -2.06 5.67
CA ASP A 56 -14.46 -1.83 6.85
C ASP A 56 -14.07 -3.12 7.57
N PHE A 57 -14.25 -4.29 6.96
CA PHE A 57 -13.92 -5.57 7.60
C PHE A 57 -12.51 -5.64 8.26
N PRO A 58 -11.44 -4.95 7.80
CA PRO A 58 -10.15 -4.95 8.48
C PRO A 58 -10.12 -4.15 9.78
N PHE A 59 -11.08 -3.26 9.98
CA PHE A 59 -11.19 -2.38 11.16
C PHE A 59 -12.29 -2.82 12.13
N ALA A 60 -13.14 -3.77 11.73
CA ALA A 60 -14.24 -4.26 12.55
C ALA A 60 -13.73 -4.83 13.89
N ASN A 61 -14.28 -4.38 15.02
CA ASN A 61 -13.96 -4.99 16.31
C ASN A 61 -14.69 -6.34 16.46
N LYS A 62 -13.91 -7.39 16.71
CA LYS A 62 -14.32 -8.78 16.96
C LYS A 62 -13.73 -9.31 18.27
N GLY A 63 -13.37 -8.41 19.17
CA GLY A 63 -12.73 -8.70 20.46
C GLY A 63 -11.22 -8.47 20.46
N GLN A 64 -10.60 -8.21 19.31
CA GLN A 64 -9.15 -7.94 19.24
C GLN A 64 -8.74 -6.61 19.89
N LEU A 65 -9.71 -5.72 20.14
CA LEU A 65 -9.50 -4.45 20.83
C LEU A 65 -10.00 -4.47 22.28
N ASP A 66 -10.49 -5.61 22.78
CA ASP A 66 -11.01 -5.69 24.15
C ASP A 66 -9.88 -5.48 25.16
N GLY A 67 -10.06 -4.49 26.04
CA GLY A 67 -9.03 -4.06 27.00
C GLY A 67 -7.88 -3.25 26.37
N VAL A 68 -7.96 -2.91 25.08
CA VAL A 68 -7.00 -2.03 24.41
C VAL A 68 -7.53 -0.60 24.44
N HIS A 69 -6.74 0.31 25.01
CA HIS A 69 -7.09 1.71 25.13
C HIS A 69 -6.03 2.59 24.49
N ALA A 70 -6.47 3.51 23.63
CA ALA A 70 -5.63 4.56 23.06
C ALA A 70 -5.39 5.66 24.12
N GLU A 71 -4.14 6.05 24.32
CA GLU A 71 -3.79 7.21 25.15
C GLU A 71 -3.51 8.44 24.27
N GLY A 72 -4.17 9.56 24.57
CA GLY A 72 -4.00 10.81 23.82
C GLY A 72 -4.65 10.80 22.44
N ARG A 73 -4.04 11.50 21.48
CA ARG A 73 -4.54 11.65 20.10
C ARG A 73 -3.88 10.62 19.18
N VAL A 74 -4.11 9.34 19.44
CA VAL A 74 -3.62 8.24 18.59
C VAL A 74 -4.77 7.55 17.87
N ASN A 75 -4.47 6.93 16.74
CA ASN A 75 -5.44 6.10 16.02
C ASN A 75 -5.82 4.90 16.90
N SER A 76 -7.12 4.69 17.13
CA SER A 76 -7.63 3.55 17.92
C SER A 76 -7.65 2.24 17.14
N ALA A 77 -7.57 2.28 15.80
CA ALA A 77 -7.49 1.09 14.95
C ALA A 77 -6.06 0.53 14.90
N VAL A 78 -5.60 -0.02 16.03
CA VAL A 78 -4.24 -0.54 16.22
C VAL A 78 -4.09 -2.03 15.90
N ILE A 79 -5.19 -2.79 15.88
CA ILE A 79 -5.20 -4.23 15.61
C ILE A 79 -6.35 -4.56 14.64
N SER A 80 -6.00 -5.12 13.48
CA SER A 80 -6.96 -5.62 12.51
C SER A 80 -7.51 -6.98 12.93
N SER A 81 -8.81 -7.20 12.75
CA SER A 81 -9.43 -8.52 12.93
C SER A 81 -9.34 -9.42 11.69
N ALA A 82 -8.89 -8.86 10.56
CA ALA A 82 -8.93 -9.55 9.29
C ALA A 82 -7.80 -10.57 9.15
N TYR A 83 -8.10 -11.67 8.46
CA TYR A 83 -7.07 -12.59 7.99
C TYR A 83 -6.07 -11.82 7.11
N GLY A 84 -4.78 -11.88 7.46
CA GLY A 84 -3.72 -11.09 6.83
C GLY A 84 -3.57 -9.67 7.41
N GLY A 85 -4.35 -9.28 8.41
CA GLY A 85 -4.22 -8.03 9.14
C GLY A 85 -4.37 -6.79 8.25
N PHE A 86 -3.50 -5.79 8.48
CA PHE A 86 -3.51 -4.53 7.72
C PHE A 86 -2.97 -4.64 6.29
N SER A 87 -2.45 -5.79 5.86
CA SER A 87 -2.11 -6.00 4.43
C SER A 87 -3.33 -5.85 3.51
N ASN A 88 -4.55 -6.03 4.02
CA ASN A 88 -5.80 -5.78 3.29
C ASN A 88 -6.05 -4.29 2.96
N VAL A 89 -5.33 -3.37 3.62
CA VAL A 89 -5.56 -1.91 3.52
C VAL A 89 -4.28 -1.09 3.38
N TRP A 90 -3.10 -1.71 3.38
CA TRP A 90 -1.83 -1.01 3.17
C TRP A 90 -1.72 -0.35 1.79
N GLY A 91 -0.70 0.50 1.62
CA GLY A 91 -0.42 1.18 0.35
C GLY A 91 0.27 0.32 -0.71
N ALA A 92 0.59 -0.95 -0.40
CA ALA A 92 1.34 -1.88 -1.25
C ALA A 92 2.70 -1.35 -1.74
N GLN A 93 3.27 -0.35 -1.06
CA GLN A 93 4.64 0.10 -1.30
C GLN A 93 5.61 -0.83 -0.56
N ILE A 94 6.59 -1.35 -1.29
CA ILE A 94 7.66 -2.19 -0.74
C ILE A 94 8.98 -1.60 -1.24
N MET A 95 9.84 -1.17 -0.30
CA MET A 95 11.16 -0.65 -0.60
C MET A 95 12.16 -1.24 0.40
N PRO A 96 13.32 -1.74 -0.04
CA PRO A 96 14.42 -2.04 0.87
C PRO A 96 14.77 -0.78 1.68
N PHE A 97 15.16 -0.93 2.93
CA PHE A 97 15.72 0.21 3.66
C PHE A 97 17.01 0.68 2.99
N SER A 98 17.23 2.00 2.94
CA SER A 98 18.48 2.55 2.41
C SER A 98 19.66 2.17 3.31
N ALA A 99 20.88 2.16 2.76
CA ALA A 99 22.09 1.88 3.54
C ALA A 99 22.24 2.82 4.75
N ALA A 100 21.81 4.08 4.61
CA ALA A 100 21.84 5.06 5.71
C ALA A 100 20.93 4.67 6.89
N ALA A 101 19.86 3.90 6.67
CA ALA A 101 18.97 3.45 7.73
C ALA A 101 19.64 2.48 8.72
N PHE A 102 20.70 1.79 8.28
CA PHE A 102 21.48 0.87 9.11
C PHE A 102 22.56 1.56 9.94
N LYS A 103 22.71 2.89 9.84
CA LYS A 103 23.71 3.62 10.61
C LYS A 103 23.48 3.41 12.12
N GLY A 104 24.44 2.76 12.78
CA GLY A 104 24.40 2.45 14.21
C GLY A 104 23.72 1.12 14.56
N TRP A 105 23.31 0.35 13.56
CA TRP A 105 22.83 -1.02 13.75
C TRP A 105 24.03 -1.98 13.85
N PRO A 106 23.86 -3.17 14.45
CA PRO A 106 24.94 -4.14 14.59
C PRO A 106 25.25 -4.92 13.28
N PHE A 107 24.65 -4.52 12.16
CA PHE A 107 24.82 -5.10 10.82
C PHE A 107 24.52 -4.03 9.76
N ASP A 108 25.00 -4.26 8.55
CA ASP A 108 24.89 -3.35 7.42
C ASP A 108 23.84 -3.82 6.41
N PHE A 109 23.57 -2.97 5.40
CA PHE A 109 22.66 -3.31 4.31
C PHE A 109 23.05 -4.63 3.59
N SER A 110 24.35 -4.86 3.38
CA SER A 110 24.86 -6.06 2.70
C SER A 110 24.48 -7.36 3.42
N ASP A 111 24.31 -7.31 4.74
CA ASP A 111 23.87 -8.47 5.53
C ASP A 111 22.40 -8.82 5.27
N LEU A 112 21.59 -7.84 4.84
CA LEU A 112 20.16 -8.02 4.55
C LEU A 112 19.83 -8.16 3.05
N GLU A 113 20.75 -7.86 2.14
CA GLU A 113 20.45 -7.79 0.71
C GLU A 113 19.85 -9.11 0.18
N GLU A 114 20.43 -10.27 0.50
CA GLU A 114 19.90 -11.56 0.05
C GLU A 114 18.55 -11.89 0.69
N HIS A 115 18.29 -11.40 1.90
CA HIS A 115 16.99 -11.55 2.55
C HIS A 115 15.91 -10.73 1.83
N TYR A 116 16.22 -9.48 1.45
CA TYR A 116 15.32 -8.69 0.59
C TYR A 116 15.07 -9.38 -0.74
N ARG A 117 16.12 -9.86 -1.40
CA ARG A 117 16.01 -10.59 -2.67
C ARG A 117 15.13 -11.82 -2.52
N THR A 118 15.27 -12.56 -1.42
CA THR A 118 14.45 -13.74 -1.13
C THR A 118 12.98 -13.40 -1.01
N ILE A 119 12.63 -12.37 -0.23
CA ILE A 119 11.23 -11.96 -0.03
C ILE A 119 10.63 -11.45 -1.35
N LEU A 120 11.35 -10.61 -2.09
CA LEU A 120 10.87 -10.02 -3.34
C LEU A 120 10.70 -11.05 -4.47
N ARG A 121 11.37 -12.21 -4.41
CA ARG A 121 11.08 -13.34 -5.33
C ARG A 121 9.68 -13.94 -5.14
N HIS A 122 9.05 -13.73 -3.99
CA HIS A 122 7.72 -14.29 -3.70
C HIS A 122 6.57 -13.30 -3.88
N ILE A 123 6.87 -12.02 -4.09
CA ILE A 123 5.87 -10.96 -4.18
C ILE A 123 5.97 -10.36 -5.59
N PRO A 124 4.96 -10.51 -6.46
CA PRO A 124 4.92 -9.77 -7.72
C PRO A 124 4.87 -8.26 -7.43
N PHE A 125 5.72 -7.48 -8.06
CA PHE A 125 5.75 -6.03 -7.90
C PHE A 125 6.02 -5.35 -9.24
N ALA A 126 5.49 -4.14 -9.39
CA ALA A 126 5.81 -3.26 -10.50
C ALA A 126 6.88 -2.25 -10.06
N GLY A 127 7.82 -1.93 -10.95
CA GLY A 127 8.93 -1.04 -10.64
C GLY A 127 9.73 -0.68 -11.87
N GLN A 128 10.51 0.39 -11.77
CA GLN A 128 11.44 0.82 -12.82
C GLN A 128 12.70 1.38 -12.18
N SER A 129 13.80 1.36 -12.93
CA SER A 129 15.02 2.08 -12.56
C SER A 129 14.76 3.58 -12.68
N ASP A 130 15.08 4.33 -11.64
CA ASP A 130 15.00 5.78 -11.61
C ASP A 130 16.04 6.39 -10.67
N ASP A 131 15.95 7.70 -10.48
CA ASP A 131 16.86 8.48 -9.67
C ASP A 131 16.90 8.13 -8.18
N LEU A 132 15.86 7.46 -7.67
CA LEU A 132 15.77 6.99 -6.29
C LEU A 132 16.54 5.69 -6.07
N GLU A 133 16.92 4.98 -7.13
CA GLU A 133 17.65 3.71 -7.06
C GLU A 133 18.99 3.85 -6.32
N GLU A 134 19.58 5.05 -6.31
CA GLU A 134 20.76 5.39 -5.50
C GLU A 134 20.55 5.11 -4.00
N TRP A 135 19.33 5.33 -3.50
CA TRP A 135 18.97 5.17 -2.10
C TRP A 135 18.16 3.91 -1.83
N PHE A 136 17.33 3.51 -2.79
CA PHE A 136 16.38 2.41 -2.71
C PHE A 136 16.62 1.47 -3.89
N PRO A 137 17.62 0.58 -3.82
CA PRO A 137 18.02 -0.24 -4.95
C PRO A 137 16.86 -1.11 -5.44
N LEU A 138 16.74 -1.21 -6.76
CA LEU A 138 15.73 -2.06 -7.39
C LEU A 138 16.20 -3.52 -7.32
N ILE A 139 15.71 -4.25 -6.32
CA ILE A 139 16.09 -5.65 -6.08
C ILE A 139 15.08 -6.60 -6.74
N GLY A 140 15.53 -7.37 -7.73
CA GLY A 140 14.75 -8.43 -8.36
C GLY A 140 14.32 -8.10 -9.78
N SER A 141 13.21 -8.66 -10.23
CA SER A 141 12.70 -8.50 -11.59
C SER A 141 11.27 -7.94 -11.54
N PRO A 142 11.11 -6.60 -11.56
CA PRO A 142 9.80 -5.99 -11.55
C PRO A 142 9.04 -6.21 -12.86
N GLU A 143 7.71 -6.22 -12.76
CA GLU A 143 6.83 -5.95 -13.89
C GLU A 143 6.90 -4.46 -14.26
N PRO A 144 6.62 -4.09 -15.53
CA PRO A 144 6.59 -2.68 -15.92
C PRO A 144 5.49 -1.92 -15.18
N LEU A 145 5.74 -0.64 -14.92
CA LEU A 145 4.71 0.26 -14.36
C LEU A 145 3.49 0.32 -15.29
N PRO A 146 2.26 0.43 -14.72
CA PRO A 146 1.07 0.63 -15.53
C PRO A 146 1.14 1.98 -16.29
N PRO A 147 0.36 2.14 -17.37
CA PRO A 147 0.34 3.37 -18.14
C PRO A 147 0.09 4.61 -17.26
N LEU A 148 1.01 5.56 -17.34
CA LEU A 148 0.91 6.80 -16.56
C LEU A 148 -0.14 7.74 -17.14
N ALA A 149 -0.89 8.41 -16.27
CA ALA A 149 -1.80 9.47 -16.68
C ALA A 149 -1.03 10.62 -17.35
N PRO A 150 -1.63 11.34 -18.32
CA PRO A 150 -0.96 12.43 -19.05
C PRO A 150 -0.32 13.49 -18.15
N ARG A 151 -0.97 13.81 -17.02
CA ARG A 151 -0.44 14.77 -16.03
C ARG A 151 0.86 14.25 -15.39
N THR A 152 0.92 12.97 -15.04
CA THR A 152 2.12 12.36 -14.44
C THR A 152 3.26 12.36 -15.43
N GLN A 153 2.99 12.01 -16.70
CA GLN A 153 3.99 12.08 -17.77
C GLN A 153 4.55 13.49 -17.95
N MET A 154 3.69 14.51 -17.91
CA MET A 154 4.12 15.92 -17.98
C MET A 154 5.01 16.32 -16.80
N VAL A 155 4.69 15.85 -15.58
CA VAL A 155 5.52 16.11 -14.39
C VAL A 155 6.90 15.46 -14.55
N LEU A 156 6.96 14.19 -14.96
CA LEU A 156 8.22 13.47 -15.18
C LEU A 156 9.07 14.11 -16.29
N ALA A 157 8.46 14.48 -17.43
CA ALA A 157 9.18 15.14 -18.51
C ALA A 157 9.76 16.52 -18.08
N ASN A 158 9.06 17.22 -17.18
CA ASN A 158 9.58 18.47 -16.60
C ASN A 158 10.68 18.23 -15.57
N TYR A 159 10.59 17.13 -14.80
CA TYR A 159 11.67 16.69 -13.92
C TYR A 159 12.92 16.37 -14.73
N ASP A 160 12.82 15.53 -15.76
CA ASP A 160 13.95 15.13 -16.61
C ASP A 160 14.66 16.34 -17.24
N ARG A 161 13.89 17.33 -17.73
CA ARG A 161 14.44 18.56 -18.30
C ARG A 161 15.25 19.39 -17.29
N HIS A 162 14.93 19.29 -16.00
CA HIS A 162 15.58 20.07 -14.94
C HIS A 162 16.30 19.18 -13.91
N ARG A 163 16.59 17.93 -14.25
CA ARG A 163 17.02 16.88 -13.33
C ARG A 163 18.14 17.32 -12.41
N ASP A 164 19.24 17.82 -12.97
CA ASP A 164 20.41 18.24 -12.20
C ASP A 164 20.12 19.41 -11.25
N ARG A 165 19.26 20.36 -11.70
CA ARG A 165 18.84 21.50 -10.88
C ARG A 165 17.91 21.08 -9.74
N VAL A 166 17.04 20.09 -9.96
CA VAL A 166 16.13 19.57 -8.95
C VAL A 166 16.93 18.75 -7.92
N ARG A 167 17.83 17.86 -8.39
CA ARG A 167 18.72 17.08 -7.54
C ARG A 167 19.65 17.92 -6.68
N SER A 168 20.15 19.04 -7.19
CA SER A 168 21.00 19.94 -6.40
C SER A 168 20.27 20.60 -5.22
N THR A 169 18.94 20.53 -5.18
CA THR A 169 18.10 20.96 -4.04
C THR A 169 17.74 19.84 -3.07
N GLY A 170 18.24 18.62 -3.29
CA GLY A 170 17.96 17.45 -2.44
C GLY A 170 16.70 16.68 -2.79
N ILE A 171 16.09 16.96 -3.95
CA ILE A 171 14.99 16.17 -4.49
C ILE A 171 15.61 15.17 -5.48
N THR A 172 15.83 13.94 -5.01
CA THR A 172 16.24 12.80 -5.83
C THR A 172 15.03 12.00 -6.22
#